data_AF-A0A9P0PHU0-F1
#
_entry.id   AF-A0A9P0PHU0-F1
#
_cell.length_a   1.000
_cell.length_b   1.000
_cell.length_c   1.000
_cell.angle_alpha   90.00
_cell.angle_beta   90.00
_cell.angle_gamma   90.00
#
_symmetry.space_group_name_H-M   'P 1'
#
loop_
_entity.id
_entity.type
_entity.pdbx_description
1 polymer ?
#
loop_
_entity_poly.entity_id
_entity_poly.type
_entity_poly.pdbx_seq_one_letter_code
_entity_poly.pdbx_strand_id
1 'polypeptide(L)'
;MQTVFWEPEIDQSKNEDLEAAMNNLIKRTAVWYLLITLSTLLMFLYVPLLSDEDKLIFEAYRIPALGYLGNLGIQAYVGFTHIVYGIFPFDMIFMILVTCTTVQFKMLNEELRSLFDRDLRSEVSNDKFRERFNRCIKHYDFLLQ
;
A
#
# COMPACT_ATOMS: atom_id res chain seq x y z
N MET A 1 21.40 -5.38 -16.68
CA MET A 1 21.14 -6.46 -15.69
C MET A 1 19.72 -6.93 -15.94
N GLN A 2 19.53 -8.11 -16.53
CA GLN A 2 18.20 -8.71 -16.59
C GLN A 2 17.88 -9.19 -15.17
N THR A 3 17.07 -8.42 -14.44
CA THR A 3 16.44 -8.92 -13.23
C THR A 3 15.43 -9.96 -13.68
N VAL A 4 15.85 -11.23 -13.73
CA VAL A 4 14.91 -12.35 -13.85
C VAL A 4 14.09 -12.30 -12.58
N PHE A 5 12.90 -11.70 -12.68
CA PHE A 5 11.93 -11.64 -11.60
C PHE A 5 11.59 -13.09 -11.25
N TRP A 6 11.66 -13.41 -9.96
CA TRP A 6 11.46 -14.77 -9.48
C TRP A 6 10.07 -15.27 -9.88
N GLU A 7 10.04 -16.37 -10.64
CA GLU A 7 8.81 -17.07 -11.01
C GLU A 7 8.68 -18.32 -10.13
N PRO A 8 7.77 -18.34 -9.16
CA PRO A 8 7.55 -19.52 -8.33
C PRO A 8 6.97 -20.66 -9.15
N GLU A 9 7.47 -21.88 -8.94
CA GLU A 9 6.81 -23.10 -9.41
C GLU A 9 5.65 -23.52 -8.48
N ILE A 10 4.74 -22.58 -8.20
CA ILE A 10 3.52 -22.83 -7.43
C ILE A 10 2.36 -23.09 -8.41
N ASP A 11 1.34 -23.81 -7.94
CA ASP A 11 0.07 -23.97 -8.66
C ASP A 11 -0.51 -22.60 -9.06
N GLN A 12 -0.61 -22.35 -10.37
CA GLN A 12 -1.02 -21.05 -10.92
C GLN A 12 -2.39 -20.60 -10.39
N SER A 13 -3.28 -21.54 -10.09
CA SER A 13 -4.60 -21.24 -9.51
C SER A 13 -4.51 -20.53 -8.16
N LYS A 14 -3.55 -20.92 -7.30
CA LYS A 14 -3.35 -20.29 -5.99
C LYS A 14 -2.78 -18.88 -6.10
N ASN A 15 -1.96 -18.62 -7.12
CA ASN A 15 -1.42 -17.29 -7.36
C ASN A 15 -2.52 -16.32 -7.83
N GLU A 16 -3.38 -16.76 -8.75
CA GLU A 16 -4.52 -15.95 -9.22
C GLU A 16 -5.48 -15.61 -8.07
N ASP A 17 -5.78 -16.56 -7.18
CA ASP A 17 -6.61 -16.34 -6.00
C ASP A 17 -5.98 -15.33 -5.01
N LEU A 18 -4.65 -15.40 -4.82
CA LEU A 18 -3.89 -14.49 -3.97
C LEU A 18 -3.88 -13.06 -4.53
N GLU A 19 -3.66 -12.91 -5.84
CA GLU A 19 -3.70 -11.62 -6.52
C GLU A 19 -5.10 -10.99 -6.48
N ALA A 20 -6.15 -11.79 -6.72
CA ALA A 20 -7.52 -11.33 -6.63
C ALA A 20 -7.88 -10.89 -5.20
N ALA A 21 -7.48 -11.66 -4.19
CA ALA A 21 -7.67 -11.31 -2.77
C ALA A 21 -6.93 -10.01 -2.41
N MET A 22 -5.70 -9.84 -2.89
CA MET A 22 -4.89 -8.64 -2.69
C MET A 22 -5.56 -7.41 -3.32
N ASN A 23 -5.98 -7.50 -4.58
CA ASN A 23 -6.66 -6.42 -5.28
C ASN A 23 -7.96 -6.00 -4.57
N ASN A 24 -8.73 -6.98 -4.06
CA ASN A 24 -9.94 -6.69 -3.29
C ASN A 24 -9.63 -6.01 -1.95
N LEU A 25 -8.55 -6.41 -1.26
CA LEU A 25 -8.11 -5.79 -0.02
C LEU A 25 -7.64 -4.35 -0.24
N ILE A 26 -6.83 -4.10 -1.27
CA ILE A 26 -6.36 -2.75 -1.64
C ILE A 26 -7.55 -1.86 -1.99
N LYS A 27 -8.48 -2.33 -2.84
CA LYS A 27 -9.68 -1.57 -3.21
C LYS A 27 -10.54 -1.21 -2.00
N ARG A 28 -10.83 -2.20 -1.14
CA ARG A 28 -11.65 -1.98 0.06
C ARG A 28 -10.99 -0.98 1.00
N THR A 29 -9.68 -1.08 1.18
CA THR A 29 -8.93 -0.18 2.06
C THR A 29 -8.86 1.22 1.47
N ALA A 30 -8.64 1.37 0.17
CA ALA A 30 -8.68 2.66 -0.51
C ALA A 30 -10.02 3.37 -0.33
N VAL A 31 -11.13 2.65 -0.51
CA VAL A 31 -12.48 3.21 -0.31
C VAL A 31 -12.70 3.62 1.14
N TRP A 32 -12.32 2.76 2.09
CA TRP A 32 -12.42 3.09 3.52
C TRP A 32 -11.59 4.32 3.90
N TYR A 33 -10.37 4.40 3.40
CA TYR A 33 -9.46 5.51 3.68
C TYR A 33 -9.99 6.81 3.08
N LEU A 34 -10.56 6.75 1.87
CA LEU A 34 -11.19 7.89 1.22
C LEU A 34 -12.41 8.38 2.02
N LEU A 35 -13.24 7.48 2.54
CA LEU A 35 -14.39 7.82 3.38
C LEU A 35 -13.97 8.53 4.68
N ILE A 36 -12.96 7.99 5.37
CA ILE A 36 -12.43 8.60 6.60
C ILE A 36 -11.83 9.98 6.28
N THR A 37 -11.03 10.07 5.22
CA THR A 37 -10.40 11.33 4.79
C THR A 37 -11.47 12.37 4.47
N LEU A 38 -12.50 12.02 3.70
CA LEU A 38 -13.61 12.92 3.38
C LEU A 38 -14.36 13.36 4.64
N SER A 39 -14.63 12.45 5.57
CA SER A 39 -15.27 12.78 6.85
C SER A 39 -14.44 13.77 7.68
N THR A 40 -13.13 13.56 7.77
CA THR A 40 -12.23 14.48 8.49
C THR A 40 -12.14 15.85 7.82
N LEU A 41 -12.08 15.90 6.48
CA LEU A 41 -12.06 17.14 5.71
C LEU A 41 -13.35 17.94 5.88
N LEU A 42 -14.50 17.26 5.92
CA LEU A 42 -15.78 17.90 6.24
C LEU A 42 -15.78 18.50 7.64
N MET A 43 -15.24 17.79 8.64
CA MET A 43 -15.06 18.31 10.00
C MET A 43 -14.25 19.62 10.02
N PHE A 44 -13.14 19.68 9.28
CA PHE A 44 -12.32 20.90 9.15
C PHE A 44 -13.08 22.08 8.52
N LEU A 45 -14.12 21.82 7.74
CA LEU A 45 -14.98 22.87 7.17
C LEU A 45 -16.13 23.26 8.10
N TYR A 46 -16.75 22.30 8.79
CA TYR A 46 -17.88 22.57 9.67
C TYR A 46 -17.48 23.37 10.91
N VAL A 47 -16.32 23.08 11.51
CA VAL A 47 -15.82 23.78 12.71
C VAL A 47 -15.75 25.31 12.51
N PRO A 48 -15.07 25.85 11.48
CA PRO A 48 -15.02 27.29 11.24
C PRO A 48 -16.35 27.88 10.76
N LEU A 49 -17.24 27.08 10.18
CA LEU A 49 -18.53 27.55 9.67
C LEU A 49 -19.60 27.66 10.75
N LEU A 50 -19.46 26.89 11.83
CA LEU A 50 -20.35 26.90 13.01
C LEU A 50 -19.75 27.67 14.20
N SER A 51 -18.53 28.17 14.07
CA SER A 51 -17.88 29.00 15.09
C SER A 51 -18.47 30.41 15.07
N ASP A 52 -18.81 30.95 16.24
CA ASP A 52 -19.29 32.34 16.40
C ASP A 52 -18.21 33.38 16.06
N GLU A 53 -16.93 32.95 16.02
CA GLU A 53 -15.79 33.77 15.62
C GLU A 53 -15.30 33.39 14.22
N ASP A 54 -14.88 34.39 13.43
CA ASP A 54 -14.22 34.26 12.11
C ASP A 54 -12.85 33.58 12.25
N LYS A 55 -12.88 32.27 12.51
CA LYS A 55 -11.73 31.38 12.61
C LYS A 55 -11.52 30.70 11.27
N LEU A 56 -10.33 30.85 10.72
CA LEU A 56 -9.94 30.12 9.53
C LEU A 56 -9.39 28.73 9.91
N ILE A 57 -9.31 27.83 8.93
CA ILE A 57 -8.83 26.46 9.12
C ILE A 57 -7.38 26.45 9.62
N PHE A 58 -6.57 27.37 9.11
CA PHE A 58 -5.18 27.56 9.48
C PHE A 58 -4.93 29.01 9.92
N GLU A 59 -4.10 29.18 10.94
CA GLU A 59 -3.53 30.48 11.34
C GLU A 59 -2.50 30.93 10.31
N ALA A 60 -2.99 31.39 9.16
CA ALA A 60 -2.18 31.86 8.04
C ALA A 60 -2.56 33.29 7.64
N TYR A 61 -1.75 33.87 6.75
CA TYR A 61 -1.97 35.21 6.21
C TYR A 61 -3.37 35.35 5.60
N ARG A 62 -4.08 36.42 5.97
CA ARG A 62 -5.41 36.76 5.45
C ARG A 62 -5.24 37.80 4.35
N ILE A 63 -5.71 37.49 3.15
CA ILE A 63 -5.67 38.41 2.02
C ILE A 63 -6.69 39.53 2.28
N PRO A 64 -6.28 40.80 2.45
CA PRO A 64 -7.18 41.88 2.84
C PRO A 64 -8.26 42.19 1.80
N ALA A 65 -7.99 41.88 0.53
CA ALA A 65 -8.94 42.07 -0.57
C ALA A 65 -10.07 41.03 -0.57
N LEU A 66 -9.92 39.93 0.17
CA LEU A 66 -10.92 38.87 0.24
C LEU A 66 -11.62 38.93 1.60
N GLY A 67 -12.94 38.79 1.61
CA GLY A 67 -13.71 38.61 2.84
C GLY A 67 -13.39 37.27 3.52
N TYR A 68 -14.02 37.02 4.68
CA TYR A 68 -13.83 35.78 5.45
C TYR A 68 -14.06 34.52 4.60
N LEU A 69 -15.20 34.43 3.91
CA LEU A 69 -15.54 33.26 3.07
C LEU A 69 -14.53 33.02 1.93
N GLY A 70 -13.94 34.08 1.36
CA GLY A 70 -12.93 33.96 0.31
C GLY A 70 -11.62 33.37 0.85
N ASN A 71 -11.17 33.85 2.01
CA ASN A 71 -10.00 33.29 2.69
C ASN A 71 -10.23 31.85 3.15
N LEU A 72 -11.42 31.55 3.67
CA LEU A 72 -11.82 30.20 4.08
C LEU A 72 -11.82 29.24 2.87
N GLY A 73 -12.41 29.65 1.74
CA GLY A 73 -12.45 28.84 0.52
C GLY A 73 -11.07 28.54 -0.05
N ILE A 74 -10.15 29.52 -0.07
CA ILE A 74 -8.78 29.31 -0.53
C ILE A 74 -8.04 28.34 0.40
N GLN A 75 -8.10 28.55 1.71
CA GLN A 75 -7.44 27.65 2.66
C GLN A 75 -8.00 26.23 2.61
N ALA A 76 -9.33 26.10 2.50
CA ALA A 76 -10.01 24.82 2.34
C ALA A 76 -9.55 24.10 1.08
N TYR A 77 -9.50 24.81 -0.05
CA TYR A 77 -9.07 24.24 -1.33
C TYR A 77 -7.60 23.81 -1.30
N VAL A 78 -6.72 24.65 -0.78
CA VAL A 78 -5.29 24.34 -0.65
C VAL A 78 -5.08 23.16 0.30
N GLY A 79 -5.74 23.15 1.46
CA GLY A 79 -5.67 22.02 2.41
C GLY A 79 -6.19 20.72 1.81
N PHE A 80 -7.35 20.77 1.16
CA PHE A 80 -7.96 19.62 0.48
C PHE A 80 -7.03 19.04 -0.60
N THR A 81 -6.51 19.89 -1.49
CA THR A 81 -5.64 19.44 -2.58
C THR A 81 -4.34 18.83 -2.06
N HIS A 82 -3.71 19.41 -1.04
CA HIS A 82 -2.47 18.86 -0.47
C HIS A 82 -2.71 17.52 0.25
N ILE A 83 -3.82 17.37 0.97
CA ILE A 83 -4.15 16.11 1.65
C ILE A 83 -4.49 15.01 0.62
N VAL A 84 -5.33 15.31 -0.36
CA VAL A 84 -5.82 14.34 -1.35
C VAL A 84 -4.74 13.96 -2.38
N TYR A 85 -3.87 14.88 -2.79
CA TYR A 85 -2.83 14.59 -3.78
C TYR A 85 -1.44 14.33 -3.18
N GLY A 86 -1.19 14.77 -1.94
CA GLY A 86 0.10 14.56 -1.28
C GLY A 86 0.08 13.33 -0.37
N ILE A 87 -0.72 13.40 0.70
CA ILE A 87 -0.71 12.40 1.77
C ILE A 87 -1.36 11.09 1.31
N PHE A 88 -2.55 11.18 0.71
CA PHE A 88 -3.32 9.99 0.33
C PHE A 88 -2.58 9.05 -0.63
N PRO A 89 -1.97 9.52 -1.75
CA PRO A 89 -1.25 8.63 -2.66
C PRO A 89 0.00 8.03 -2.03
N PHE A 90 0.68 8.78 -1.16
CA PHE A 90 1.88 8.30 -0.47
C PHE A 90 1.55 7.14 0.47
N ASP A 91 0.51 7.29 1.30
CA ASP A 91 0.05 6.22 2.20
C ASP A 91 -0.42 5.00 1.42
N MET A 92 -1.13 5.21 0.30
CA MET A 92 -1.57 4.13 -0.58
C MET A 92 -0.40 3.37 -1.19
N ILE A 93 0.64 4.06 -1.65
CA ILE A 93 1.87 3.41 -2.17
C ILE A 93 2.52 2.58 -1.07
N PHE A 94 2.66 3.12 0.14
CA PHE A 94 3.25 2.40 1.27
C PHE A 94 2.45 1.14 1.60
N MET A 95 1.13 1.24 1.68
CA MET A 95 0.25 0.10 1.93
C MET A 95 0.36 -0.96 0.83
N ILE A 96 0.39 -0.55 -0.44
CA ILE A 96 0.57 -1.47 -1.58
C ILE A 96 1.91 -2.18 -1.46
N LEU A 97 3.01 -1.46 -1.19
CA LEU A 97 4.34 -2.05 -1.01
C LEU A 97 4.34 -3.09 0.11
N VAL A 98 3.85 -2.74 1.30
CA VAL A 98 3.76 -3.68 2.44
C VAL A 98 2.92 -4.90 2.10
N THR A 99 1.82 -4.72 1.39
CA THR A 99 0.93 -5.83 0.98
C THR A 99 1.63 -6.73 -0.04
N CYS A 100 2.28 -6.16 -1.05
CA CYS A 100 3.06 -6.91 -2.04
C CYS A 100 4.19 -7.68 -1.38
N THR A 101 4.95 -7.06 -0.48
CA THR A 101 6.02 -7.73 0.29
C THR A 101 5.46 -8.88 1.12
N THR A 102 4.31 -8.69 1.77
CA THR A 102 3.64 -9.77 2.52
C THR A 102 3.26 -10.95 1.63
N VAL A 103 2.73 -10.68 0.43
CA VAL A 103 2.39 -11.70 -0.55
C VAL A 103 3.64 -12.42 -1.05
N GLN A 104 4.71 -11.71 -1.37
CA GLN A 104 6.00 -12.28 -1.78
C GLN A 104 6.55 -13.22 -0.70
N PHE A 105 6.54 -12.82 0.57
CA PHE A 105 6.94 -13.70 1.68
C PHE A 105 6.03 -14.91 1.83
N LYS A 106 4.72 -14.77 1.62
CA LYS A 106 3.79 -15.90 1.69
C LYS A 106 4.06 -16.91 0.57
N MET A 107 4.25 -16.45 -0.67
CA MET A 107 4.58 -17.32 -1.81
C MET A 107 5.92 -18.03 -1.57
N LEU A 108 6.93 -17.30 -1.07
CA LEU A 108 8.24 -17.88 -0.74
C LEU A 108 8.15 -18.94 0.37
N ASN A 109 7.34 -18.71 1.40
CA ASN A 109 7.11 -19.69 2.46
C ASN A 109 6.37 -20.95 1.96
N GLU A 110 5.44 -20.78 1.02
CA GLU A 110 4.77 -21.91 0.38
C GLU A 110 5.74 -22.72 -0.51
N GLU A 111 6.60 -22.04 -1.29
CA GLU A 111 7.65 -22.70 -2.06
C GLU A 111 8.60 -23.48 -1.13
N LEU A 112 9.05 -22.87 -0.02
CA LEU A 112 9.91 -23.51 0.96
C LEU A 112 9.25 -24.76 1.55
N ARG A 113 7.97 -24.69 1.94
CA ARG A 113 7.23 -25.87 2.43
C ARG A 113 7.16 -26.97 1.38
N SER A 114 6.87 -26.61 0.12
CA SER A 114 6.79 -27.58 -0.97
C SER A 114 8.12 -28.30 -1.25
N LEU A 115 9.26 -27.65 -0.97
CA LEU A 115 10.58 -28.24 -1.11
C LEU A 115 10.82 -29.36 -0.09
N PHE A 116 10.29 -29.23 1.13
CA PHE A 116 10.45 -30.22 2.19
C PHE A 116 9.40 -31.35 2.15
N ASP A 117 8.26 -31.14 1.48
CA ASP A 117 7.22 -32.16 1.31
C ASP A 117 7.56 -33.20 0.20
N ARG A 118 8.61 -32.98 -0.61
CA ARG A 118 9.02 -33.92 -1.68
C ARG A 118 10.02 -34.96 -1.16
N ASP A 119 9.67 -36.23 -1.35
CA ASP A 119 10.46 -37.40 -0.95
C ASP A 119 11.81 -37.45 -1.72
N LEU A 120 12.92 -37.13 -1.07
CA LEU A 120 14.29 -37.00 -1.63
C LEU A 120 14.96 -38.36 -1.87
N ARG A 121 14.38 -39.21 -2.71
CA ARG A 121 14.85 -40.59 -2.90
C ARG A 121 15.96 -40.79 -3.94
N SER A 122 16.38 -39.78 -4.70
CA SER A 122 17.45 -39.94 -5.72
C SER A 122 18.51 -38.83 -5.70
N GLU A 123 19.74 -39.14 -6.13
CA GLU A 123 20.85 -38.16 -6.25
C GLU A 123 20.48 -36.97 -7.14
N VAL A 124 19.79 -37.23 -8.26
CA VAL A 124 19.29 -36.20 -9.19
C VAL A 124 18.21 -35.32 -8.53
N SER A 125 17.42 -35.86 -7.60
CA SER A 125 16.45 -35.08 -6.82
C SER A 125 17.12 -34.15 -5.81
N ASN A 126 18.31 -34.52 -5.32
CA ASN A 126 19.07 -33.77 -4.34
C ASN A 126 19.74 -32.53 -4.96
N ASP A 127 20.27 -32.66 -6.19
CA ASP A 127 20.83 -31.51 -6.92
C ASP A 127 19.75 -30.48 -7.29
N LYS A 128 18.58 -30.94 -7.74
CA LYS A 128 17.43 -30.06 -8.01
C LYS A 128 16.90 -29.37 -6.76
N PHE A 129 16.90 -30.06 -5.62
CA PHE A 129 16.54 -29.47 -4.33
C PHE A 129 17.51 -28.35 -3.95
N ARG A 130 18.82 -28.61 -4.05
CA ARG A 130 19.86 -27.63 -3.71
C ARG A 130 19.79 -26.37 -4.59
N GLU A 131 19.50 -26.53 -5.88
CA GLU A 131 19.31 -25.40 -6.80
C GLU A 131 18.10 -24.54 -6.40
N ARG A 132 16.94 -25.14 -6.15
CA ARG A 132 15.73 -24.42 -5.73
C ARG A 132 15.87 -23.78 -4.37
N PHE A 133 16.47 -24.49 -3.42
CA PHE A 133 16.73 -23.97 -2.08
C PHE A 133 17.65 -22.74 -2.12
N ASN A 134 18.74 -22.79 -2.90
CA ASN A 134 19.61 -21.63 -3.13
C ASN A 134 18.88 -20.46 -3.80
N ARG A 135 17.89 -20.75 -4.66
CA ARG A 135 17.04 -19.72 -5.29
C ARG A 135 16.12 -19.05 -4.27
N CYS A 136 15.45 -19.83 -3.43
CA CYS A 136 14.61 -19.30 -2.34
C CYS A 136 15.44 -18.45 -1.36
N ILE A 137 16.65 -18.90 -0.98
CA ILE A 137 17.55 -18.14 -0.10
C ILE A 137 17.96 -16.81 -0.74
N LYS A 138 18.35 -16.80 -2.01
CA LYS A 138 18.70 -15.55 -2.71
C LYS A 138 17.53 -14.57 -2.76
N HIS A 139 16.31 -15.07 -2.94
CA HIS A 139 15.11 -14.22 -2.94
C HIS A 139 14.77 -13.72 -1.53
N TYR A 140 14.93 -14.56 -0.51
CA TYR A 140 14.78 -14.18 0.89
C TYR A 140 15.77 -13.08 1.30
N ASP A 141 17.04 -13.22 0.89
CA ASP A 141 18.09 -12.23 1.12
C ASP A 141 17.78 -10.90 0.41
N PHE A 142 17.28 -10.96 -0.83
CA PHE A 142 16.79 -9.77 -1.55
C PHE A 142 15.61 -9.08 -0.86
N LEU A 143 14.69 -9.82 -0.26
CA LEU A 143 13.54 -9.25 0.45
C LEU A 143 13.90 -8.65 1.81
N LEU A 144 15.06 -9.01 2.37
CA LEU A 144 15.55 -8.52 3.67
C LEU A 144 16.53 -7.35 3.58
N GLN A 145 17.14 -7.12 2.42
CA GLN A 145 18.07 -6.01 2.14
C GLN A 145 17.32 -4.75 1.70
#